data_AF-A0A1F5N395-F1
#
_entry.id   AF-A0A1F5N395-F1
#
_cell.length_a   1.000
_cell.length_b   1.000
_cell.length_c   1.000
_cell.angle_alpha   90.00
_cell.angle_beta   90.00
_cell.angle_gamma   90.00
#
_symmetry.space_group_name_H-M   'P 1'
#
loop_
_entity.id
_entity.type
_entity.pdbx_description
1 polymer ?
#
loop_
_entity_poly.entity_id
_entity_poly.type
_entity_poly.pdbx_seq_one_letter_code
_entity_poly.pdbx_strand_id
1 'polypeptide(L)'
;MNFITTNIRLPEDEYLKLKAEAANKRKSLAAVIRDKITTDKDLSQTEIENIMADLDRIAKRNSKKLKGWNSLQALREIRDEN
;
A
#
# COMPACT_ATOMS: atom_id res chain seq x y z
N MET A 1 -5.48 -18.79 5.07
CA MET A 1 -4.75 -17.59 5.53
C MET A 1 -4.46 -17.80 7.00
N ASN A 2 -3.22 -18.16 7.36
CA ASN A 2 -2.88 -18.54 8.73
C ASN A 2 -2.50 -17.29 9.51
N PHE A 3 -3.43 -16.76 10.31
CA PHE A 3 -3.18 -15.63 11.21
C PHE A 3 -2.93 -16.16 12.63
N ILE A 4 -1.95 -15.57 13.32
CA ILE A 4 -1.72 -15.81 14.74
C ILE A 4 -2.27 -14.60 15.48
N THR A 5 -3.25 -14.82 16.36
CA THR A 5 -3.77 -13.78 17.25
C THR A 5 -2.93 -13.72 18.51
N THR A 6 -2.23 -12.60 18.73
CA THR A 6 -1.39 -12.40 19.91
C THR A 6 -2.00 -11.34 20.82
N ASN A 7 -2.20 -11.67 22.09
CA ASN A 7 -2.58 -10.71 23.12
C ASN A 7 -1.33 -9.98 23.63
N ILE A 8 -1.28 -8.66 23.47
CA ILE A 8 -0.15 -7.83 23.89
C ILE A 8 -0.61 -6.95 25.05
N ARG A 9 0.17 -6.88 26.13
CA ARG A 9 -0.06 -5.97 27.26
C ARG A 9 0.89 -4.78 27.11
N LEU A 10 0.33 -3.58 27.13
CA LEU A 10 1.08 -2.32 27.01
C LEU A 10 0.81 -1.46 28.26
N PRO A 11 1.78 -0.64 28.69
CA PRO A 11 1.52 0.44 29.63
C PRO A 11 0.42 1.36 29.12
N GLU A 12 -0.40 1.89 30.04
CA GLU A 12 -1.58 2.70 29.69
C GLU A 12 -1.23 3.93 28.86
N ASP A 13 -0.17 4.64 29.23
CA ASP A 13 0.30 5.84 28.53
C ASP A 13 0.66 5.56 27.07
N GLU A 14 1.30 4.42 26.80
CA GLU A 14 1.69 4.02 25.45
C GLU A 14 0.47 3.62 24.62
N TYR A 15 -0.48 2.93 25.24
CA TYR A 15 -1.73 2.57 24.59
C TYR A 15 -2.55 3.81 24.16
N LEU A 16 -2.60 4.84 25.01
CA LEU A 16 -3.24 6.12 24.69
C LEU A 16 -2.56 6.84 23.52
N LYS A 17 -1.21 6.86 23.50
CA LYS A 17 -0.44 7.42 22.38
C LYS A 17 -0.74 6.70 21.07
N LEU A 18 -0.80 5.37 21.07
CA LEU A 18 -1.12 4.58 19.88
C LEU A 18 -2.56 4.81 19.39
N LYS A 19 -3.51 5.03 20.30
CA LYS A 19 -4.88 5.42 19.93
C LYS A 19 -4.93 6.79 19.25
N ALA A 20 -4.22 7.77 19.79
CA ALA A 20 -4.12 9.09 19.18
C ALA A 20 -3.47 9.01 17.79
N GLU A 21 -2.41 8.22 17.65
CA GLU A 21 -1.74 7.99 16.37
C GLU A 21 -2.66 7.31 15.34
N ALA A 22 -3.45 6.32 15.78
CA ALA A 22 -4.42 5.63 14.93
C ALA A 22 -5.53 6.57 14.42
N ALA A 23 -6.03 7.46 15.29
CA ALA A 23 -7.00 8.48 14.92
C ALA A 23 -6.44 9.46 13.88
N ASN A 24 -5.21 9.96 14.10
CA ASN A 24 -4.53 10.87 13.18
C ASN A 24 -4.30 10.23 11.81
N LYS A 25 -3.84 8.97 11.78
CA LYS A 25 -3.59 8.23 10.54
C LYS A 25 -4.85 7.66 9.89
N ARG A 26 -6.03 7.81 10.50
CA ARG A 26 -7.31 7.21 10.08
C ARG A 26 -7.17 5.69 9.83
N LYS A 27 -6.36 5.01 10.64
CA LYS A 27 -6.09 3.56 10.57
C LYS A 27 -6.62 2.89 11.84
N SER A 28 -6.87 1.58 11.78
CA SER A 28 -7.18 0.81 12.99
C SER A 28 -5.96 0.71 13.91
N LEU A 29 -6.19 0.61 15.22
CA LEU A 29 -5.11 0.43 16.20
C LEU A 29 -4.25 -0.80 15.87
N ALA A 30 -4.89 -1.90 15.45
CA ALA A 30 -4.20 -3.11 15.03
C ALA A 30 -3.36 -2.93 13.76
N ALA A 31 -3.75 -2.02 12.85
CA ALA A 31 -2.91 -1.68 11.69
C ALA A 31 -1.69 -0.88 12.13
N VAL A 32 -1.85 0.12 13.01
CA VAL A 32 -0.71 0.89 13.55
C VAL A 32 0.28 0.01 14.30
N ILE A 33 -0.21 -0.94 15.11
CA ILE A 33 0.64 -1.90 15.82
C ILE A 33 1.39 -2.78 14.82
N ARG A 34 0.73 -3.28 13.78
CA ARG A 34 1.37 -4.08 12.73
C ARG A 34 2.42 -3.27 11.96
N ASP A 35 2.12 -2.04 11.59
CA ASP A 35 3.05 -1.15 10.88
C ASP A 35 4.31 -0.88 11.73
N LYS A 36 4.20 -0.87 13.06
CA LYS A 36 5.35 -0.68 13.97
C LYS A 36 6.15 -1.96 14.23
N ILE A 37 5.50 -3.12 14.26
CA ILE A 37 6.16 -4.42 14.48
C ILE A 37 6.78 -4.94 13.18
N THR A 38 6.13 -4.66 12.05
CA THR A 38 6.66 -5.00 10.74
C THR A 38 7.77 -4.01 10.46
N THR A 39 9.01 -4.49 10.44
CA THR A 39 10.07 -3.75 9.75
C THR A 39 9.68 -3.73 8.28
N ASP A 40 9.44 -2.53 7.74
CA ASP A 40 9.37 -2.36 6.29
C ASP A 40 10.64 -3.03 5.73
N LYS A 41 10.45 -4.13 5.01
CA LYS A 41 11.56 -4.70 4.26
C LYS A 41 11.81 -3.71 3.15
N ASP A 42 12.90 -2.97 3.27
CA ASP A 42 13.45 -2.24 2.13
C ASP A 42 13.60 -3.25 1.00
N LEU A 43 12.92 -2.98 -0.11
CA LEU A 43 13.01 -3.82 -1.29
C LEU A 43 14.48 -3.83 -1.73
N SER A 44 15.02 -5.02 -1.92
CA SER A 44 16.33 -5.18 -2.51
C SER A 44 16.33 -4.59 -3.93
N GLN A 45 17.49 -4.15 -4.40
CA GLN A 45 17.64 -3.62 -5.76
C GLN A 45 17.11 -4.61 -6.82
N THR A 46 17.31 -5.91 -6.61
CA THR A 46 16.81 -6.96 -7.50
C THR A 46 15.27 -7.03 -7.51
N GLU A 47 14.61 -6.83 -6.37
CA GLU A 47 13.14 -6.77 -6.32
C GLU A 47 12.60 -5.55 -7.08
N ILE A 48 13.28 -4.40 -6.96
CA ILE A 48 12.92 -3.19 -7.72
C ILE A 48 13.06 -3.42 -9.23
N GLU A 49 14.17 -4.03 -9.66
CA GLU A 49 14.42 -4.36 -11.07
C GLU A 49 13.36 -5.31 -11.63
N ASN A 50 12.95 -6.31 -10.84
CA ASN A 50 11.87 -7.24 -11.22
C ASN A 50 10.52 -6.51 -11.39
N ILE A 51 10.17 -5.61 -10.46
CA ILE A 51 8.94 -4.81 -10.55
C ILE A 51 8.96 -3.94 -11.80
N MET A 52 10.09 -3.30 -12.11
CA MET A 52 10.23 -2.48 -13.32
C MET A 52 10.10 -3.30 -14.60
N ALA A 53 10.68 -4.51 -14.63
CA ALA A 53 10.56 -5.42 -15.77
C ALA A 53 9.12 -5.89 -15.99
N ASP A 54 8.38 -6.14 -14.91
CA ASP A 54 6.96 -6.51 -14.98
C ASP A 54 6.10 -5.33 -15.44
N LEU A 55 6.36 -4.11 -14.96
CA LEU A 55 5.69 -2.89 -15.41
C LEU A 55 5.89 -2.67 -16.91
N ASP A 56 7.12 -2.80 -17.41
CA ASP A 56 7.41 -2.66 -18.85
C ASP A 56 6.69 -3.74 -19.68
N ARG A 57 6.62 -4.97 -19.18
CA ARG A 57 5.87 -6.05 -19.83
C ARG A 57 4.38 -5.73 -19.93
N ILE A 58 3.79 -5.21 -18.86
CA ILE A 58 2.38 -4.80 -18.82
C ILE A 58 2.16 -3.61 -19.77
N ALA A 59 3.03 -2.61 -19.74
CA ALA A 59 2.96 -1.45 -20.63
C ALA A 59 3.00 -1.86 -22.11
N LYS A 60 3.90 -2.77 -22.50
CA LYS A 60 3.98 -3.32 -23.86
C LYS A 60 2.75 -4.13 -24.25
N ARG A 61 2.12 -4.83 -23.31
CA ARG A 61 0.87 -5.56 -23.57
C ARG A 61 -0.30 -4.59 -23.77
N ASN A 62 -0.35 -3.54 -22.95
CA ASN A 62 -1.37 -2.51 -23.03
C ASN A 62 -1.24 -1.70 -24.32
N SER A 63 -0.03 -1.30 -24.71
CA SER A 63 0.20 -0.54 -25.95
C SER A 63 -0.22 -1.30 -27.20
N LYS A 64 -0.08 -2.63 -27.22
CA LYS A 64 -0.58 -3.49 -28.31
C LYS A 64 -2.11 -3.49 -28.39
N LYS A 65 -2.81 -3.49 -27.25
CA LYS A 65 -4.28 -3.59 -27.19
C LYS A 65 -5.00 -2.23 -27.27
N LEU A 66 -4.34 -1.17 -26.79
CA LEU A 66 -4.91 0.16 -26.60
C LEU A 66 -4.33 1.17 -27.61
N LYS A 67 -3.98 0.71 -28.81
CA LYS A 67 -3.36 1.55 -29.83
C LYS A 67 -4.34 2.66 -30.25
N GLY A 68 -3.97 3.92 -29.97
CA GLY A 68 -4.81 5.09 -30.23
C GLY A 68 -5.73 5.51 -29.06
N TRP A 69 -5.74 4.75 -27.96
CA TRP A 69 -6.47 5.14 -26.74
C TRP A 69 -5.57 6.02 -25.88
N ASN A 70 -6.05 7.23 -25.53
CA ASN A 70 -5.41 8.08 -24.54
C ASN A 70 -5.86 7.70 -23.11
N SER A 71 -5.14 6.76 -22.47
CA SER A 71 -5.49 6.27 -21.14
C SER A 71 -5.49 7.38 -20.07
N LEU A 72 -4.67 8.42 -20.26
CA LEU A 72 -4.61 9.56 -19.35
C LEU A 72 -5.88 10.41 -19.41
N GLN A 73 -6.42 10.62 -20.62
CA GLN A 73 -7.66 11.35 -20.81
C GLN A 73 -8.83 10.61 -20.13
N ALA A 74 -8.95 9.29 -20.35
CA ALA A 74 -10.00 8.49 -19.71
C ALA A 74 -9.93 8.55 -18.17
N LEU A 75 -8.72 8.53 -17.59
CA LEU A 75 -8.55 8.69 -16.14
C LEU A 75 -8.94 10.08 -15.63
N ARG A 76 -8.72 11.14 -16.42
CA ARG A 76 -9.14 12.50 -16.07
C ARG A 76 -10.65 12.63 -16.09
N GLU A 77 -11.30 12.08 -17.12
CA GLU A 77 -12.77 12.06 -17.23
C GLU A 77 -13.39 11.36 -16.02
N ILE A 78 -12.90 10.18 -15.64
CA ILE A 78 -13.39 9.46 -14.44
C ILE A 78 -13.19 10.28 -13.14
N ARG A 79 -12.08 11.02 -13.04
CA ARG A 79 -11.80 11.83 -11.85
C ARG A 79 -12.69 13.06 -11.77
N ASP A 80 -12.88 13.75 -12.90
CA ASP A 80 -13.60 15.02 -12.96
C ASP A 80 -15.14 14.81 -13.01
N GLU A 81 -15.59 13.59 -13.30
CA GLU A 81 -17.00 13.15 -13.20
C GLU A 81 -17.45 12.70 -11.80
N ASN A 82 -16.52 12.49 -10.85
CA ASN A 82 -16.82 12.18 -9.43
C ASN A 82 -16.66 13.40 -8.52
#